data_AF-A0A0N0RD31-F1
#
_entry.id   AF-A0A0N0RD31-F1
#
_cell.length_a   1.000
_cell.length_b   1.000
_cell.length_c   1.000
_cell.angle_alpha   90.00
_cell.angle_beta   90.00
_cell.angle_gamma   90.00
#
_symmetry.space_group_name_H-M   'P 1'
#
loop_
_entity.id
_entity.type
_entity.pdbx_description
1 polymer ?
#
loop_
_entity_poly.entity_id
_entity_poly.type
_entity_poly.pdbx_seq_one_letter_code
_entity_poly.pdbx_strand_id
1 'polypeptide(L)'
;MGDRIRGVLTRKPGALELCLVTLLAAAVFFFHLPHILHTPDESDWIATSQFYEAFIQGEFPPEAWHAVWGWQETYWTLTQPPAARYLIAIGRRAGGYAVRDLNTPWNWALDVQGNIEAGKMPTPRLLFWSRLPMVLLTAFSVGLLFALAGALSGRLGAYALAGLLLTSTYLRETTLRALGEAPLLFFVLACAVLTIAGLQSWLRAAQAENAPLRRAYLWFALAGIAAGLAAASKLNGLLAAGGAAAAALWAALFWRGSISPARARTFALRVIPLVSLLAMGTLIAVYPLLHSDPLTRLGRMYKFRLQEMQVQTEGFPQDTLTSPLEQIGAAAVHVFSSDAAFRFPGAVLLNGALTAVGAAVLLRGLFGRKAGESAAALAVRLGLLGVLGPLVAAACFSPLNWGRYYLFPVLLGLMCTALGLHHLLEWAAARAR
;
A
#
# COMPACT_ATOMS: atom_id res chain seq x y z
N MET A 1 16.78 35.34 14.20
CA MET A 1 15.50 34.84 13.62
C MET A 1 15.68 33.50 12.88
N GLY A 2 16.74 33.32 12.09
CA GLY A 2 17.00 32.08 11.33
C GLY A 2 17.12 30.78 12.15
N ASP A 3 17.78 30.78 13.30
CA ASP A 3 17.93 29.56 14.11
C ASP A 3 16.63 29.10 14.79
N ARG A 4 15.75 30.05 15.12
CA ARG A 4 14.44 29.75 15.72
C ARG A 4 13.50 29.10 14.68
N ILE A 5 13.56 29.54 13.42
CA ILE A 5 12.81 28.95 12.30
C ILE A 5 13.36 27.56 11.94
N ARG A 6 14.69 27.40 11.89
CA ARG A 6 15.33 26.10 11.63
C ARG A 6 14.93 25.06 12.69
N GLY A 7 15.00 25.43 13.98
CA GLY A 7 14.62 24.54 15.08
C GLY A 7 13.14 24.13 15.08
N VAL A 8 12.27 24.86 14.36
CA VAL A 8 10.86 24.51 14.15
C VAL A 8 10.72 23.55 12.97
N LEU A 9 11.42 23.79 11.86
CA LEU A 9 11.33 22.98 10.63
C LEU A 9 11.97 21.59 10.74
N THR A 10 12.94 21.40 11.63
CA THR A 10 13.61 20.11 11.86
C THR A 10 12.89 19.21 12.86
N ARG A 11 11.89 19.74 13.58
CA ARG A 11 11.08 18.94 14.50
C ARG A 11 10.18 17.99 13.72
N LYS A 12 9.79 16.89 14.37
CA LYS A 12 8.75 16.01 13.85
C LYS A 12 7.40 16.77 13.86
N PRO A 13 6.56 16.58 12.84
CA PRO A 13 5.21 17.14 12.85
C PRO A 13 4.41 16.59 14.02
N GLY A 14 3.57 17.42 14.63
CA GLY A 14 2.66 17.05 15.71
C GLY A 14 1.37 16.41 15.21
N ALA A 15 0.55 15.92 16.15
CA ALA A 15 -0.73 15.29 15.85
C ALA A 15 -1.71 16.24 15.11
N LEU A 16 -1.72 17.53 15.46
CA LEU A 16 -2.55 18.52 14.77
C LEU A 16 -2.15 18.66 13.30
N GLU A 17 -0.85 18.74 12.99
CA GLU A 17 -0.35 18.85 11.61
C GLU A 17 -0.73 17.60 10.80
N LEU A 18 -0.61 16.41 11.40
CA LEU A 18 -1.05 15.16 10.79
C LEU A 18 -2.56 15.19 10.48
N CYS A 19 -3.40 15.56 11.45
CA CYS A 19 -4.84 15.67 11.24
C CYS A 19 -5.19 16.66 10.13
N LEU A 20 -4.56 17.84 10.12
CA LEU A 20 -4.81 18.86 9.10
C LEU A 20 -4.41 18.39 7.71
N VAL A 21 -3.26 17.73 7.55
CA VAL A 21 -2.82 17.20 6.26
C VAL A 21 -3.75 16.07 5.78
N THR A 22 -4.19 15.18 6.66
CA THR A 22 -5.15 14.13 6.32
C THR A 22 -6.51 14.72 5.91
N LEU A 23 -7.01 15.73 6.63
CA LEU A 23 -8.27 16.40 6.28
C LEU A 23 -8.16 17.18 4.97
N LEU A 24 -7.02 17.85 4.74
CA LEU A 24 -6.74 18.51 3.47
C LEU A 24 -6.72 17.51 2.32
N ALA A 25 -6.04 16.37 2.50
CA ALA A 25 -6.03 15.31 1.50
C ALA A 25 -7.44 14.78 1.21
N ALA A 26 -8.24 14.54 2.25
CA ALA A 26 -9.63 14.11 2.11
C ALA A 26 -10.45 15.14 1.32
N ALA A 27 -10.34 16.43 1.65
CA ALA A 27 -11.03 17.50 0.93
C ALA A 27 -10.60 17.57 -0.54
N VAL A 28 -9.30 17.62 -0.81
CA VAL A 28 -8.75 17.69 -2.18
C VAL A 28 -9.24 16.50 -3.03
N PHE A 29 -9.14 15.29 -2.50
CA PHE A 29 -9.55 14.09 -3.23
C PHE A 29 -11.06 13.96 -3.38
N PHE A 30 -11.84 14.38 -2.38
CA PHE A 30 -13.30 14.41 -2.45
C PHE A 30 -13.79 15.35 -3.56
N PHE A 31 -13.28 16.58 -3.61
CA PHE A 31 -13.67 17.55 -4.65
C PHE A 31 -13.17 17.15 -6.04
N HIS A 32 -12.10 16.36 -6.12
CA HIS A 32 -11.60 15.86 -7.40
C HIS A 32 -12.33 14.61 -7.91
N LEU A 33 -13.09 13.92 -7.05
CA LEU A 33 -13.73 12.63 -7.36
C LEU A 33 -14.60 12.64 -8.64
N PRO A 34 -15.40 13.69 -8.92
CA PRO A 34 -16.21 13.75 -10.14
C PRO A 34 -15.40 13.83 -11.44
N HIS A 35 -14.12 14.22 -11.36
CA HIS A 35 -13.23 14.38 -12.51
C HIS A 35 -12.41 13.12 -12.83
N ILE A 36 -12.49 12.09 -11.98
CA ILE A 36 -11.80 10.82 -12.22
C ILE A 36 -12.53 10.03 -13.29
N LEU A 37 -11.85 9.80 -14.43
CA LEU A 37 -12.37 8.99 -15.52
C LEU A 37 -12.67 7.57 -15.05
N HIS A 38 -13.84 7.08 -15.45
CA HIS A 38 -14.24 5.69 -15.26
C HIS A 38 -13.34 4.75 -16.07
N THR A 39 -13.11 3.56 -15.52
CA THR A 39 -12.48 2.45 -16.24
C THR A 39 -13.39 1.22 -16.23
N PRO A 40 -13.42 0.41 -17.30
CA PRO A 40 -14.21 -0.83 -17.36
C PRO A 40 -14.13 -1.71 -16.10
N ASP A 41 -12.91 -1.88 -15.55
CA ASP A 41 -12.69 -2.64 -14.31
C ASP A 41 -13.58 -2.16 -13.15
N GLU A 42 -13.84 -0.85 -13.01
CA GLU A 42 -14.70 -0.35 -11.92
C GLU A 42 -16.12 -0.90 -11.99
N SER A 43 -16.64 -1.14 -13.20
CA SER A 43 -17.93 -1.79 -13.37
C SER A 43 -17.94 -3.19 -12.76
N ASP A 44 -16.87 -3.96 -12.94
CA ASP A 44 -16.75 -5.31 -12.38
C ASP A 44 -16.66 -5.29 -10.86
N TRP A 45 -15.81 -4.41 -10.30
CA TRP A 45 -15.65 -4.28 -8.85
C TRP A 45 -16.93 -3.79 -8.15
N ILE A 46 -17.69 -2.87 -8.78
CA ILE A 46 -18.97 -2.39 -8.26
C ILE A 46 -20.04 -3.48 -8.37
N ALA A 47 -20.19 -4.13 -9.52
CA ALA A 47 -21.17 -5.20 -9.70
C ALA A 47 -20.94 -6.36 -8.72
N THR A 48 -19.68 -6.75 -8.53
CA THR A 48 -19.31 -7.86 -7.64
C THR A 48 -19.22 -7.45 -6.17
N SER A 49 -19.44 -6.18 -5.84
CA SER A 49 -19.53 -5.74 -4.43
C SER A 49 -20.69 -6.38 -3.66
N GLN A 50 -21.61 -7.06 -4.34
CA GLN A 50 -22.65 -7.90 -3.73
C GLN A 50 -22.10 -9.07 -2.88
N PHE A 51 -20.83 -9.46 -3.05
CA PHE A 51 -20.18 -10.46 -2.17
C PHE A 51 -20.19 -10.03 -0.71
N TYR A 52 -20.31 -8.74 -0.42
CA TYR A 52 -20.47 -8.23 0.93
C TYR A 52 -21.76 -8.73 1.58
N GLU A 53 -22.89 -8.71 0.86
CA GLU A 53 -24.18 -9.19 1.34
C GLU A 53 -24.11 -10.68 1.69
N ALA A 54 -23.56 -11.50 0.78
CA ALA A 54 -23.35 -12.92 1.03
C ALA A 54 -22.44 -13.16 2.26
N PHE A 55 -21.41 -12.34 2.45
CA PHE A 55 -20.54 -12.42 3.62
C PHE A 55 -21.27 -12.13 4.94
N ILE A 56 -22.05 -11.03 5.00
CA ILE A 56 -22.75 -10.64 6.24
C ILE A 56 -23.95 -11.54 6.55
N GLN A 57 -24.57 -12.15 5.53
CA GLN A 57 -25.69 -13.09 5.71
C GLN A 57 -25.21 -14.48 6.17
N GLY A 58 -23.89 -14.72 6.20
CA GLY A 58 -23.33 -16.01 6.57
C GLY A 58 -23.51 -17.08 5.49
N GLU A 59 -23.78 -16.67 4.25
CA GLU A 59 -24.05 -17.54 3.10
C GLU A 59 -22.74 -17.99 2.47
N PHE A 60 -21.99 -18.78 3.23
CA PHE A 60 -20.68 -19.31 2.85
C PHE A 60 -20.70 -20.61 2.02
N PRO A 61 -21.73 -21.49 2.06
CA PRO A 61 -21.71 -22.70 1.25
C PRO A 61 -21.77 -22.37 -0.26
N PRO A 62 -20.92 -22.98 -1.10
CA PRO A 62 -20.96 -22.80 -2.56
C PRO A 62 -22.33 -23.14 -3.18
N GLU A 63 -23.08 -24.01 -2.53
CA GLU A 63 -24.35 -24.58 -3.00
C GLU A 63 -25.58 -23.75 -2.58
N ALA A 64 -25.41 -22.73 -1.73
CA ALA A 64 -26.53 -22.08 -1.03
C ALA A 64 -27.10 -20.83 -1.74
N TRP A 65 -26.82 -20.56 -3.02
CA TRP A 65 -27.44 -19.38 -3.68
C TRP A 65 -27.90 -19.62 -5.11
N HIS A 66 -29.15 -19.25 -5.35
CA HIS A 66 -29.81 -19.22 -6.66
C HIS A 66 -29.60 -17.90 -7.43
N ALA A 67 -28.82 -16.95 -6.91
CA ALA A 67 -28.34 -15.84 -7.73
C ALA A 67 -26.92 -16.10 -8.25
N VAL A 68 -26.69 -15.58 -9.45
CA VAL A 68 -25.57 -15.75 -10.38
C VAL A 68 -24.14 -15.64 -9.78
N TRP A 69 -23.93 -15.29 -8.50
CA TRP A 69 -22.64 -14.92 -7.91
C TRP A 69 -22.39 -15.31 -6.43
N GLY A 70 -22.47 -16.61 -6.09
CA GLY A 70 -22.03 -17.13 -4.78
C GLY A 70 -20.49 -17.22 -4.61
N TRP A 71 -20.01 -17.70 -3.46
CA TRP A 71 -18.58 -17.92 -3.15
C TRP A 71 -17.93 -19.12 -3.88
N GLN A 72 -18.54 -19.56 -4.97
CA GLN A 72 -18.02 -20.59 -5.87
C GLN A 72 -16.78 -20.10 -6.62
N GLU A 73 -16.02 -21.03 -7.21
CA GLU A 73 -14.87 -20.70 -8.03
C GLU A 73 -15.33 -20.03 -9.33
N THR A 74 -14.98 -18.76 -9.49
CA THR A 74 -15.27 -17.92 -10.65
C THR A 74 -14.05 -17.09 -10.97
N TYR A 75 -14.05 -16.43 -12.14
CA TYR A 75 -13.01 -15.45 -12.47
C TYR A 75 -12.80 -14.45 -11.32
N TRP A 76 -13.87 -13.90 -10.76
CA TRP A 76 -13.81 -12.86 -9.72
C TRP A 76 -13.33 -13.35 -8.37
N THR A 77 -13.72 -14.56 -7.98
CA THR A 77 -13.31 -15.16 -6.70
C THR A 77 -11.92 -15.79 -6.80
N LEU A 78 -11.37 -16.06 -7.97
CA LEU A 78 -10.00 -16.58 -8.12
C LEU A 78 -8.95 -15.48 -8.32
N THR A 79 -9.30 -14.36 -8.96
CA THR A 79 -8.33 -13.29 -9.31
C THR A 79 -8.27 -12.16 -8.31
N GLN A 80 -9.38 -11.85 -7.65
CA GLN A 80 -9.55 -10.60 -6.93
C GLN A 80 -10.04 -10.89 -5.52
N PRO A 81 -9.18 -10.68 -4.50
CA PRO A 81 -9.59 -10.79 -3.10
C PRO A 81 -10.69 -9.79 -2.71
N PRO A 82 -11.50 -10.08 -1.67
CA PRO A 82 -12.81 -9.43 -1.52
C PRO A 82 -12.81 -8.14 -0.69
N ALA A 83 -11.74 -7.77 0.03
CA ALA A 83 -11.78 -6.65 0.98
C ALA A 83 -12.12 -5.32 0.31
N ALA A 84 -11.59 -5.06 -0.89
CA ALA A 84 -11.92 -3.84 -1.63
C ALA A 84 -13.39 -3.83 -2.06
N ARG A 85 -13.97 -4.98 -2.41
CA ARG A 85 -15.41 -5.10 -2.71
C ARG A 85 -16.30 -4.85 -1.50
N TYR A 86 -15.89 -5.30 -0.32
CA TYR A 86 -16.59 -4.98 0.92
C TYR A 86 -16.58 -3.48 1.21
N LEU A 87 -15.44 -2.82 0.99
CA LEU A 87 -15.34 -1.37 1.15
C LEU A 87 -16.23 -0.64 0.14
N ILE A 88 -16.23 -1.06 -1.13
CA ILE A 88 -17.16 -0.54 -2.16
C ILE A 88 -18.61 -0.72 -1.71
N ALA A 89 -18.96 -1.90 -1.21
CA ALA A 89 -20.30 -2.22 -0.70
C ALA A 89 -20.72 -1.29 0.43
N ILE A 90 -19.84 -1.04 1.41
CA ILE A 90 -20.07 -0.08 2.49
C ILE A 90 -20.36 1.31 1.92
N GLY A 91 -19.56 1.77 0.95
CA GLY A 91 -19.74 3.07 0.29
C GLY A 91 -21.08 3.20 -0.41
N ARG A 92 -21.42 2.25 -1.29
CA ARG A 92 -22.70 2.28 -2.02
C ARG A 92 -23.91 2.14 -1.10
N ARG A 93 -23.83 1.35 -0.03
CA ARG A 93 -24.92 1.19 0.94
C ARG A 93 -25.16 2.48 1.73
N ALA A 94 -24.09 3.20 2.10
CA ALA A 94 -24.21 4.53 2.69
C ALA A 94 -24.92 5.53 1.74
N GLY A 95 -24.75 5.34 0.43
CA GLY A 95 -25.48 6.08 -0.60
C GLY A 95 -26.92 5.61 -0.89
N GLY A 96 -27.40 4.57 -0.20
CA GLY A 96 -28.75 4.00 -0.36
C GLY A 96 -28.89 2.93 -1.46
N TYR A 97 -27.80 2.42 -2.02
CA TYR A 97 -27.83 1.44 -3.13
C TYR A 97 -27.79 0.00 -2.61
N ALA A 98 -28.79 -0.79 -2.97
CA ALA A 98 -28.89 -2.22 -2.73
C ALA A 98 -28.33 -3.03 -3.94
N VAL A 99 -28.26 -4.36 -3.79
CA VAL A 99 -27.78 -5.28 -4.85
C VAL A 99 -28.57 -5.12 -6.16
N ARG A 100 -29.89 -4.90 -6.08
CA ARG A 100 -30.75 -4.70 -7.25
C ARG A 100 -30.44 -3.44 -8.06
N ASP A 101 -29.72 -2.48 -7.45
CA ASP A 101 -29.39 -1.20 -8.06
C ASP A 101 -27.99 -1.22 -8.73
N LEU A 102 -27.28 -2.36 -8.63
CA LEU A 102 -25.96 -2.53 -9.20
C LEU A 102 -26.01 -2.68 -10.73
N ASN A 103 -24.95 -2.20 -11.38
CA ASN A 103 -24.68 -2.56 -12.77
C ASN A 103 -24.31 -4.05 -12.88
N THR A 104 -24.31 -4.57 -14.11
CA THR A 104 -23.71 -5.89 -14.39
C THR A 104 -22.24 -5.77 -14.77
N PRO A 105 -21.43 -6.84 -14.64
CA PRO A 105 -20.03 -6.84 -15.06
C PRO A 105 -19.83 -6.38 -16.50
N TRP A 106 -18.71 -5.71 -16.77
CA TRP A 106 -18.36 -5.19 -18.09
C TRP A 106 -18.27 -6.32 -19.11
N ASN A 107 -18.70 -6.06 -20.35
CA ASN A 107 -18.57 -7.01 -21.44
C ASN A 107 -17.53 -6.51 -22.43
N TRP A 108 -16.38 -7.18 -22.43
CA TRP A 108 -15.23 -6.87 -23.30
C TRP A 108 -15.47 -7.18 -24.78
N ALA A 109 -16.57 -7.88 -25.13
CA ALA A 109 -16.98 -8.07 -26.52
C ALA A 109 -17.82 -6.91 -27.09
N LEU A 110 -18.30 -6.01 -26.22
CA LEU A 110 -19.04 -4.82 -26.62
C LEU A 110 -18.13 -3.59 -26.57
N ASP A 111 -18.44 -2.59 -27.40
CA ASP A 111 -17.85 -1.28 -27.27
C ASP A 111 -18.42 -0.53 -26.05
N VAL A 112 -17.92 0.69 -25.81
CA VAL A 112 -18.34 1.50 -24.66
C VAL A 112 -19.83 1.81 -24.72
N GLN A 113 -20.34 2.19 -25.90
CA GLN A 113 -21.74 2.57 -26.06
C GLN A 113 -22.67 1.36 -25.86
N GLY A 114 -22.33 0.20 -26.41
CA GLY A 114 -23.06 -1.04 -26.19
C GLY A 114 -23.06 -1.48 -24.72
N ASN A 115 -21.97 -1.25 -23.98
CA ASN A 115 -21.94 -1.49 -22.54
C ASN A 115 -22.87 -0.53 -21.76
N ILE A 116 -22.93 0.75 -22.16
CA ILE A 116 -23.84 1.74 -21.56
C ILE A 116 -25.29 1.33 -21.80
N GLU A 117 -25.64 1.00 -23.05
CA GLU A 117 -26.99 0.56 -23.43
C GLU A 117 -27.41 -0.75 -22.75
N ALA A 118 -26.46 -1.66 -22.52
CA ALA A 118 -26.67 -2.90 -21.78
C ALA A 118 -26.69 -2.74 -20.24
N GLY A 119 -26.61 -1.51 -19.71
CA GLY A 119 -26.65 -1.25 -18.26
C GLY A 119 -25.41 -1.73 -17.49
N LYS A 120 -24.26 -1.86 -18.16
CA LYS A 120 -22.98 -2.28 -17.56
C LYS A 120 -22.19 -1.12 -16.97
N MET A 121 -22.56 0.11 -17.33
CA MET A 121 -22.02 1.32 -16.75
C MET A 121 -22.75 1.64 -15.43
N PRO A 122 -22.05 1.79 -14.28
CA PRO A 122 -22.68 2.26 -13.06
C PRO A 122 -23.22 3.67 -13.25
N THR A 123 -24.36 3.97 -12.63
CA THR A 123 -24.88 5.35 -12.61
C THR A 123 -23.87 6.29 -11.95
N PRO A 124 -23.80 7.59 -12.33
CA PRO A 124 -22.82 8.51 -11.76
C PRO A 124 -22.85 8.59 -10.23
N ARG A 125 -24.04 8.50 -9.63
CA ARG A 125 -24.20 8.50 -8.17
C ARG A 125 -23.73 7.18 -7.54
N LEU A 126 -24.04 6.03 -8.13
CA LEU A 126 -23.53 4.74 -7.65
C LEU A 126 -21.99 4.73 -7.69
N LEU A 127 -21.40 5.21 -8.79
CA LEU A 127 -19.95 5.32 -8.95
C LEU A 127 -19.33 6.23 -7.89
N PHE A 128 -19.93 7.41 -7.64
CA PHE A 128 -19.47 8.33 -6.60
C PHE A 128 -19.42 7.68 -5.21
N TRP A 129 -20.53 7.05 -4.79
CA TRP A 129 -20.60 6.40 -3.48
C TRP A 129 -19.69 5.18 -3.36
N SER A 130 -19.46 4.47 -4.46
CA SER A 130 -18.53 3.34 -4.54
C SER A 130 -17.07 3.77 -4.38
N ARG A 131 -16.72 4.97 -4.83
CA ARG A 131 -15.37 5.55 -4.74
C ARG A 131 -15.09 6.26 -3.41
N LEU A 132 -16.12 6.68 -2.67
CA LEU A 132 -15.95 7.45 -1.43
C LEU A 132 -15.06 6.77 -0.37
N PRO A 133 -15.17 5.45 -0.10
CA PRO A 133 -14.25 4.76 0.80
C PRO A 133 -12.79 4.83 0.33
N MET A 134 -12.56 4.82 -0.98
CA MET A 134 -11.23 4.88 -1.58
C MET A 134 -10.59 6.24 -1.34
N VAL A 135 -11.37 7.33 -1.48
CA VAL A 135 -10.95 8.70 -1.12
C VAL A 135 -10.45 8.76 0.32
N LEU A 136 -11.22 8.21 1.27
CA LEU A 136 -10.87 8.24 2.69
C LEU A 136 -9.58 7.43 2.95
N LEU A 137 -9.47 6.23 2.41
CA LEU A 137 -8.29 5.37 2.58
C LEU A 137 -7.04 5.98 1.94
N THR A 138 -7.16 6.64 0.80
CA THR A 138 -6.06 7.41 0.19
C THR A 138 -5.67 8.61 1.06
N ALA A 139 -6.63 9.35 1.60
CA ALA A 139 -6.34 10.48 2.49
C ALA A 139 -5.61 10.04 3.78
N PHE A 140 -6.05 8.94 4.41
CA PHE A 140 -5.34 8.36 5.54
C PHE A 140 -3.95 7.88 5.14
N SER A 141 -3.79 7.25 3.98
CA SER A 141 -2.49 6.84 3.44
C SER A 141 -1.53 8.03 3.28
N VAL A 142 -2.00 9.18 2.78
CA VAL A 142 -1.21 10.42 2.72
C VAL A 142 -0.79 10.87 4.11
N GLY A 143 -1.69 10.81 5.11
CA GLY A 143 -1.36 11.10 6.50
C GLY A 143 -0.27 10.20 7.08
N LEU A 144 -0.37 8.89 6.84
CA LEU A 144 0.65 7.93 7.29
C LEU A 144 2.00 8.21 6.62
N LEU A 145 2.03 8.47 5.31
CA LEU A 145 3.24 8.84 4.59
C LEU A 145 3.84 10.16 5.10
N PHE A 146 3.02 11.16 5.39
CA PHE A 146 3.44 12.42 6.01
C PHE A 146 4.12 12.19 7.36
N ALA A 147 3.52 11.37 8.22
CA ALA A 147 4.10 11.02 9.53
C ALA A 147 5.43 10.26 9.39
N LEU A 148 5.53 9.33 8.43
CA LEU A 148 6.74 8.56 8.16
C LEU A 148 7.87 9.45 7.64
N ALA A 149 7.58 10.32 6.67
CA ALA A 149 8.55 11.32 6.19
C ALA A 149 8.97 12.25 7.32
N GLY A 150 8.03 12.75 8.13
CA GLY A 150 8.32 13.58 9.29
C GLY A 150 9.21 12.90 10.32
N ALA A 151 9.10 11.59 10.48
CA ALA A 151 9.97 10.82 11.36
C ALA A 151 11.41 10.67 10.81
N LEU A 152 11.60 10.79 9.50
CA LEU A 152 12.89 10.67 8.80
C LEU A 152 13.61 12.01 8.58
N SER A 153 12.86 13.07 8.27
CA SER A 153 13.38 14.37 7.80
C SER A 153 12.73 15.60 8.44
N GLY A 154 11.92 15.41 9.49
CA GLY A 154 11.22 16.50 10.16
C GLY A 154 10.12 17.13 9.30
N ARG A 155 9.61 18.29 9.73
CA ARG A 155 8.46 18.96 9.10
C ARG A 155 8.71 19.31 7.64
N LEU A 156 9.90 19.81 7.29
CA LEU A 156 10.17 20.24 5.92
C LEU A 156 10.01 19.09 4.91
N GLY A 157 10.62 17.93 5.18
CA GLY A 157 10.47 16.77 4.30
C GLY A 157 9.06 16.15 4.34
N ALA A 158 8.38 16.23 5.48
CA ALA A 158 6.97 15.82 5.59
C ALA A 158 6.06 16.67 4.68
N TYR A 159 6.17 18.00 4.76
CA TYR A 159 5.38 18.92 3.94
C TYR A 159 5.75 18.84 2.46
N ALA A 160 7.04 18.65 2.13
CA ALA A 160 7.46 18.40 0.76
C ALA A 160 6.76 17.15 0.20
N LEU A 161 6.75 16.03 0.93
CA LEU A 161 6.07 14.82 0.51
C LEU A 161 4.56 15.02 0.38
N ALA A 162 3.91 15.66 1.36
CA ALA A 162 2.47 15.95 1.28
C ALA A 162 2.13 16.78 0.04
N GLY A 163 2.93 17.81 -0.28
CA GLY A 163 2.77 18.59 -1.51
C GLY A 163 2.82 17.71 -2.75
N LEU A 164 3.88 16.90 -2.89
CA LEU A 164 4.04 15.98 -4.02
C LEU A 164 2.87 14.99 -4.16
N LEU A 165 2.39 14.41 -3.06
CA LEU A 165 1.28 13.47 -3.07
C LEU A 165 -0.05 14.14 -3.44
N LEU A 166 -0.34 15.32 -2.89
CA LEU A 166 -1.58 16.05 -3.19
C LEU A 166 -1.64 16.49 -4.66
N THR A 167 -0.51 16.85 -5.25
CA THR A 167 -0.44 17.26 -6.66
C THR A 167 -0.32 16.10 -7.65
N SER A 168 0.02 14.89 -7.19
CA SER A 168 0.22 13.71 -8.05
C SER A 168 -1.06 13.30 -8.79
N THR A 169 -1.07 13.44 -10.12
CA THR A 169 -2.13 12.90 -10.99
C THR A 169 -2.19 11.37 -10.87
N TYR A 170 -1.02 10.73 -10.87
CA TYR A 170 -0.89 9.28 -10.74
C TYR A 170 -1.58 8.73 -9.49
N LEU A 171 -1.32 9.33 -8.32
CA LEU A 171 -1.95 8.89 -7.07
C LEU A 171 -3.47 8.99 -7.18
N ARG A 172 -3.99 10.11 -7.71
CA ARG A 172 -5.43 10.34 -7.85
C ARG A 172 -6.08 9.33 -8.80
N GLU A 173 -5.51 9.13 -9.98
CA GLU A 173 -6.05 8.21 -10.99
C GLU A 173 -5.96 6.74 -10.57
N THR A 174 -4.92 6.38 -9.82
CA THR A 174 -4.68 5.00 -9.39
C THR A 174 -5.51 4.61 -8.18
N THR A 175 -5.72 5.53 -7.22
CA THR A 175 -6.30 5.17 -5.93
C THR A 175 -7.72 5.65 -5.69
N LEU A 176 -8.24 6.64 -6.44
CA LEU A 176 -9.60 7.16 -6.22
C LEU A 176 -10.68 6.39 -6.97
N ARG A 177 -10.30 5.49 -7.89
CA ARG A 177 -11.22 4.57 -8.56
C ARG A 177 -11.72 3.51 -7.59
N ALA A 178 -12.91 2.97 -7.82
CA ALA A 178 -13.52 1.91 -7.03
C ALA A 178 -12.85 0.55 -7.31
N LEU A 179 -11.57 0.44 -6.95
CA LEU A 179 -10.68 -0.69 -7.22
C LEU A 179 -9.90 -1.08 -5.94
N GLY A 180 -8.97 -2.03 -6.07
CA GLY A 180 -8.20 -2.59 -4.94
C GLY A 180 -7.01 -1.76 -4.46
N GLU A 181 -6.62 -0.70 -5.16
CA GLU A 181 -5.39 0.06 -4.97
C GLU A 181 -5.37 0.88 -3.68
N ALA A 182 -6.43 1.64 -3.40
CA ALA A 182 -6.55 2.44 -2.18
C ALA A 182 -6.53 1.57 -0.90
N PRO A 183 -7.33 0.48 -0.80
CA PRO A 183 -7.29 -0.42 0.35
C PRO A 183 -5.93 -1.10 0.50
N LEU A 184 -5.33 -1.57 -0.60
CA LEU A 184 -4.00 -2.17 -0.61
C LEU A 184 -2.97 -1.19 -0.03
N LEU A 185 -2.93 0.04 -0.53
CA LEU A 185 -2.01 1.07 -0.07
C LEU A 185 -2.17 1.33 1.43
N PHE A 186 -3.42 1.54 1.88
CA PHE A 186 -3.71 1.83 3.28
C PHE A 186 -3.26 0.71 4.21
N PHE A 187 -3.64 -0.54 3.91
CA PHE A 187 -3.31 -1.68 4.77
C PHE A 187 -1.82 -2.02 4.77
N VAL A 188 -1.12 -1.81 3.65
CA VAL A 188 0.34 -1.93 3.60
C VAL A 188 1.02 -0.86 4.46
N LEU A 189 0.57 0.40 4.40
CA LEU A 189 1.13 1.46 5.23
C LEU A 189 0.79 1.27 6.71
N ALA A 190 -0.41 0.77 7.03
CA ALA A 190 -0.76 0.37 8.40
C ALA A 190 0.17 -0.75 8.89
N CYS A 191 0.43 -1.77 8.07
CA CYS A 191 1.40 -2.82 8.38
C CYS A 191 2.80 -2.25 8.62
N ALA A 192 3.27 -1.30 7.81
CA ALA A 192 4.55 -0.63 7.99
C ALA A 192 4.61 0.13 9.33
N VAL A 193 3.60 0.95 9.65
CA VAL A 193 3.55 1.70 10.92
C VAL A 193 3.50 0.79 12.14
N LEU A 194 2.72 -0.29 12.09
CA LEU A 194 2.64 -1.28 13.16
C LEU A 194 3.95 -2.05 13.31
N THR A 195 4.62 -2.39 12.21
CA THR A 195 5.96 -2.98 12.20
C THR A 195 6.97 -2.03 12.86
N ILE A 196 6.94 -0.74 12.53
CA ILE A 196 7.80 0.28 13.14
C ILE A 196 7.54 0.37 14.66
N ALA A 197 6.28 0.36 15.09
CA ALA A 197 5.94 0.35 16.52
C ALA A 197 6.44 -0.92 17.24
N GLY A 198 6.37 -2.08 16.58
CA GLY A 198 6.93 -3.34 17.06
C GLY A 198 8.45 -3.28 17.19
N LEU A 199 9.14 -2.78 16.16
CA LEU A 199 10.59 -2.57 16.16
C LEU A 199 11.03 -1.57 17.23
N GLN A 200 10.34 -0.45 17.41
CA GLN A 200 10.65 0.50 18.47
C GLN A 200 10.48 -0.13 19.86
N SER A 201 9.44 -0.94 20.05
CA SER A 201 9.20 -1.67 21.30
C SER A 201 10.30 -2.71 21.55
N TRP A 202 10.72 -3.43 20.51
CA TRP A 202 11.85 -4.37 20.54
C TRP A 202 13.16 -3.67 20.90
N LEU A 203 13.52 -2.61 20.17
CA LEU A 203 14.79 -1.90 20.37
C LEU A 203 14.90 -1.24 21.75
N ARG A 204 13.78 -0.74 22.30
CA ARG A 204 13.73 -0.25 23.69
C ARG A 204 13.91 -1.38 24.68
N ALA A 205 13.23 -2.51 24.48
CA ALA A 205 13.40 -3.67 25.35
C ALA A 205 14.81 -4.27 25.27
N ALA A 206 15.46 -4.20 24.11
CA ALA A 206 16.81 -4.69 23.92
C ALA A 206 17.90 -3.83 24.61
N GLN A 207 17.53 -2.70 25.23
CA GLN A 207 18.43 -1.89 26.07
C GLN A 207 18.39 -2.27 27.55
N ALA A 208 17.44 -3.13 27.95
CA ALA A 208 17.30 -3.60 29.33
C ALA A 208 17.04 -5.10 29.32
N GLU A 209 17.97 -5.89 29.84
CA GLU A 209 18.00 -7.36 29.71
C GLU A 209 16.67 -8.04 30.05
N ASN A 210 15.91 -7.50 31.01
CA ASN A 210 14.65 -8.07 31.50
C ASN A 210 13.37 -7.38 31.01
N ALA A 211 13.44 -6.41 30.10
CA ALA A 211 12.27 -5.64 29.67
C ALA A 211 11.21 -6.48 28.91
N PRO A 212 9.92 -6.37 29.23
CA PRO A 212 8.88 -7.24 28.67
C PRO A 212 8.68 -7.03 27.16
N LEU A 213 8.61 -8.14 26.42
CA LEU A 213 8.44 -8.14 24.96
C LEU A 213 6.97 -8.16 24.49
N ARG A 214 6.01 -8.20 25.42
CA ARG A 214 4.57 -8.32 25.12
C ARG A 214 4.08 -7.23 24.16
N ARG A 215 4.55 -5.98 24.35
CA ARG A 215 4.20 -4.86 23.46
C ARG A 215 4.75 -5.05 22.05
N ALA A 216 5.98 -5.54 21.90
CA ALA A 216 6.54 -5.84 20.58
C ALA A 216 5.70 -6.90 19.86
N TYR A 217 5.39 -8.01 20.53
CA TYR A 217 4.53 -9.06 19.95
C TYR A 217 3.13 -8.55 19.58
N LEU A 218 2.50 -7.72 20.41
CA LEU A 218 1.20 -7.13 20.09
C LEU A 218 1.25 -6.32 18.79
N TRP A 219 2.27 -5.47 18.62
CA TRP A 219 2.39 -4.67 17.41
C TRP A 219 2.66 -5.52 16.16
N PHE A 220 3.51 -6.55 16.27
CA PHE A 220 3.73 -7.48 15.18
C PHE A 220 2.48 -8.32 14.86
N ALA A 221 1.68 -8.68 15.87
CA ALA A 221 0.41 -9.35 15.67
C ALA A 221 -0.57 -8.48 14.85
N LEU A 222 -0.71 -7.21 15.23
CA LEU A 222 -1.51 -6.24 14.49
C LEU A 222 -0.95 -5.99 13.07
N ALA A 223 0.37 -5.98 12.90
CA ALA A 223 1.00 -5.89 11.59
C ALA A 223 0.66 -7.09 10.69
N GLY A 224 0.59 -8.30 11.27
CA GLY A 224 0.12 -9.50 10.60
C GLY A 224 -1.33 -9.37 10.13
N ILE A 225 -2.24 -8.90 11.00
CA ILE A 225 -3.64 -8.64 10.63
C ILE A 225 -3.73 -7.62 9.48
N ALA A 226 -3.00 -6.51 9.58
CA ALA A 226 -2.96 -5.49 8.52
C ALA A 226 -2.43 -6.06 7.19
N ALA A 227 -1.39 -6.89 7.22
CA ALA A 227 -0.88 -7.56 6.02
C ALA A 227 -1.90 -8.54 5.42
N GLY A 228 -2.68 -9.24 6.26
CA GLY A 228 -3.78 -10.08 5.81
C GLY A 228 -4.90 -9.29 5.11
N LEU A 229 -5.25 -8.11 5.62
CA LEU A 229 -6.19 -7.19 4.97
C LEU A 229 -5.64 -6.60 3.67
N ALA A 230 -4.33 -6.33 3.60
CA ALA A 230 -3.65 -5.95 2.37
C ALA A 230 -3.73 -7.08 1.33
N ALA A 231 -3.44 -8.32 1.73
CA ALA A 231 -3.57 -9.51 0.88
C ALA A 231 -5.02 -9.70 0.40
N ALA A 232 -5.99 -9.42 1.28
CA ALA A 232 -7.42 -9.47 0.97
C ALA A 232 -7.89 -8.30 0.08
N SER A 233 -7.05 -7.29 -0.15
CA SER A 233 -7.29 -6.22 -1.13
C SER A 233 -6.65 -6.57 -2.48
N LYS A 234 -5.40 -7.06 -2.46
CA LYS A 234 -4.72 -7.72 -3.58
C LYS A 234 -3.70 -8.73 -3.06
N LEU A 235 -3.58 -9.88 -3.71
CA LEU A 235 -2.74 -11.00 -3.24
C LEU A 235 -1.27 -10.62 -2.99
N ASN A 236 -0.70 -9.72 -3.80
CA ASN A 236 0.67 -9.24 -3.60
C ASN A 236 0.85 -8.46 -2.29
N GLY A 237 -0.23 -7.97 -1.67
CA GLY A 237 -0.22 -7.39 -0.32
C GLY A 237 0.32 -8.34 0.75
N LEU A 238 0.27 -9.66 0.53
CA LEU A 238 0.86 -10.66 1.44
C LEU A 238 2.38 -10.51 1.58
N LEU A 239 3.06 -9.92 0.59
CA LEU A 239 4.50 -9.61 0.66
C LEU A 239 4.84 -8.67 1.84
N ALA A 240 3.88 -7.86 2.30
CA ALA A 240 4.05 -7.01 3.48
C ALA A 240 4.31 -7.84 4.76
N ALA A 241 3.69 -9.02 4.89
CA ALA A 241 3.90 -9.90 6.04
C ALA A 241 5.34 -10.46 6.06
N GLY A 242 5.82 -10.93 4.90
CA GLY A 242 7.21 -11.38 4.74
C GLY A 242 8.21 -10.27 5.03
N GLY A 243 7.91 -9.06 4.57
CA GLY A 243 8.67 -7.85 4.86
C GLY A 243 8.75 -7.49 6.35
N ALA A 244 7.62 -7.50 7.05
CA ALA A 244 7.55 -7.26 8.49
C ALA A 244 8.34 -8.30 9.29
N ALA A 245 8.21 -9.58 8.91
CA ALA A 245 8.96 -10.68 9.52
C ALA A 245 10.48 -10.55 9.27
N ALA A 246 10.89 -10.19 8.06
CA ALA A 246 12.29 -9.95 7.71
C ALA A 246 12.89 -8.77 8.49
N ALA A 247 12.13 -7.68 8.67
CA ALA A 247 12.58 -6.55 9.49
C ALA A 247 12.74 -6.93 10.97
N ALA A 248 11.83 -7.74 11.51
CA ALA A 248 11.93 -8.26 12.87
C ALA A 248 13.14 -9.19 13.05
N LEU A 249 13.38 -10.08 12.08
CA LEU A 249 14.54 -10.97 12.06
C LEU A 249 15.84 -10.18 12.00
N TRP A 250 15.90 -9.17 11.12
CA TRP A 250 17.05 -8.28 11.03
C TRP A 250 17.33 -7.62 12.38
N ALA A 251 16.29 -7.07 13.02
CA ALA A 251 16.43 -6.41 14.32
C ALA A 251 16.81 -7.38 15.45
N ALA A 252 16.49 -8.67 15.34
CA ALA A 252 16.92 -9.67 16.32
C ALA A 252 18.38 -10.10 16.12
N LEU A 253 18.82 -10.27 14.87
CA LEU A 253 20.14 -10.81 14.56
C LEU A 253 21.26 -9.76 14.57
N PHE A 254 20.95 -8.54 14.11
CA PHE A 254 21.97 -7.51 13.89
C PHE A 254 21.97 -6.41 14.97
N TRP A 255 20.93 -6.33 15.82
CA TRP A 255 20.93 -5.40 16.94
C TRP A 255 21.72 -5.95 18.14
N ARG A 256 22.89 -5.36 18.39
CA ARG A 256 23.78 -5.70 19.51
C ARG A 256 23.48 -4.83 20.74
N GLY A 257 22.28 -5.01 21.30
CA GLY A 257 21.88 -4.41 22.58
C GLY A 257 22.41 -5.18 23.79
N SER A 258 21.85 -4.92 24.97
CA SER A 258 22.13 -5.68 26.20
C SER A 258 21.31 -6.97 26.30
N ILE A 259 20.63 -7.36 25.22
CA ILE A 259 19.77 -8.54 25.17
C ILE A 259 20.60 -9.78 24.86
N SER A 260 20.34 -10.88 25.55
CA SER A 260 21.07 -12.13 25.30
C SER A 260 20.73 -12.69 23.90
N PRO A 261 21.70 -13.33 23.21
CA PRO A 261 21.47 -13.94 21.90
C PRO A 261 20.34 -14.97 21.91
N ALA A 262 20.20 -15.72 23.02
CA ALA A 262 19.12 -16.69 23.19
C ALA A 262 17.74 -16.01 23.15
N ARG A 263 17.58 -14.89 23.87
CA ARG A 263 16.32 -14.14 23.90
C ARG A 263 16.00 -13.49 22.56
N ALA A 264 17.00 -12.98 21.84
CA ALA A 264 16.86 -12.50 20.47
C ALA A 264 16.41 -13.59 19.51
N ARG A 265 17.03 -14.78 19.59
CA ARG A 265 16.62 -15.94 18.80
C ARG A 265 15.19 -16.39 19.13
N THR A 266 14.81 -16.45 20.41
CA THR A 266 13.42 -16.77 20.82
C THR A 266 12.43 -15.75 20.29
N PHE A 267 12.78 -14.45 20.29
CA PHE A 267 11.95 -13.43 19.69
C PHE A 267 11.73 -13.68 18.19
N ALA A 268 12.81 -13.87 17.44
CA ALA A 268 12.76 -14.16 16.01
C ALA A 268 11.93 -15.42 15.69
N LEU A 269 12.15 -16.52 16.41
CA LEU A 269 11.42 -17.77 16.22
C LEU A 269 9.92 -17.66 16.51
N ARG A 270 9.49 -16.71 17.35
CA ARG A 270 8.08 -16.49 17.68
C ARG A 270 7.40 -15.46 16.79
N VAL A 271 8.12 -14.40 16.39
CA VAL A 271 7.52 -13.29 15.63
C VAL A 271 7.18 -13.70 14.20
N ILE A 272 8.02 -14.55 13.57
CA ILE A 272 7.79 -15.04 12.20
C ILE A 272 6.45 -15.81 12.10
N PRO A 273 6.23 -16.92 12.85
CA PRO A 273 4.97 -17.63 12.77
C PRO A 273 3.80 -16.76 13.24
N LEU A 274 3.98 -15.87 14.22
CA LEU A 274 2.93 -14.96 14.65
C LEU A 274 2.41 -14.06 13.51
N VAL A 275 3.32 -13.37 12.81
CA VAL A 275 2.96 -12.49 11.69
C VAL A 275 2.34 -13.29 10.55
N SER A 276 2.95 -14.41 10.17
CA SER A 276 2.49 -15.25 9.06
C SER A 276 1.11 -15.88 9.33
N LEU A 277 0.91 -16.44 10.53
CA LEU A 277 -0.36 -17.07 10.90
C LEU A 277 -1.48 -16.04 11.00
N LEU A 278 -1.22 -14.85 11.53
CA LEU A 278 -2.24 -13.80 11.60
C LEU A 278 -2.55 -13.18 10.24
N ALA A 279 -1.56 -13.02 9.36
CA ALA A 279 -1.80 -12.58 7.99
C ALA A 279 -2.64 -13.60 7.22
N MET A 280 -2.26 -14.88 7.26
CA MET A 280 -3.00 -15.95 6.60
C MET A 280 -4.38 -16.16 7.22
N GLY A 281 -4.48 -16.19 8.55
CA GLY A 281 -5.74 -16.35 9.27
C GLY A 281 -6.71 -15.20 8.99
N THR A 282 -6.21 -13.96 8.89
CA THR A 282 -7.04 -12.81 8.50
C THR A 282 -7.50 -12.93 7.05
N LEU A 283 -6.62 -13.30 6.12
CA LEU A 283 -6.98 -13.52 4.71
C LEU A 283 -8.07 -14.58 4.59
N ILE A 284 -7.91 -15.72 5.25
CA ILE A 284 -8.90 -16.80 5.26
C ILE A 284 -10.22 -16.32 5.88
N ALA A 285 -10.17 -15.62 7.02
CA ALA A 285 -11.36 -15.16 7.71
C ALA A 285 -12.23 -14.23 6.83
N VAL A 286 -11.61 -13.31 6.10
CA VAL A 286 -12.33 -12.34 5.26
C VAL A 286 -12.67 -12.86 3.87
N TYR A 287 -12.17 -14.04 3.49
CA TYR A 287 -12.32 -14.60 2.16
C TYR A 287 -13.01 -15.97 2.23
N PRO A 288 -14.35 -16.02 2.16
CA PRO A 288 -15.10 -17.28 2.28
C PRO A 288 -14.74 -18.36 1.28
N LEU A 289 -14.23 -17.98 0.10
CA LEU A 289 -13.63 -18.96 -0.81
C LEU A 289 -12.58 -19.80 -0.08
N LEU A 290 -11.84 -19.31 0.90
CA LEU A 290 -10.78 -20.07 1.57
C LEU A 290 -11.25 -20.89 2.78
N HIS A 291 -12.53 -20.81 3.20
CA HIS A 291 -12.96 -21.41 4.47
C HIS A 291 -12.91 -22.94 4.51
N SER A 292 -13.31 -23.60 3.40
CA SER A 292 -13.44 -25.06 3.38
C SER A 292 -12.13 -25.79 3.05
N ASP A 293 -11.31 -25.21 2.17
CA ASP A 293 -10.06 -25.81 1.69
C ASP A 293 -9.04 -24.72 1.32
N PRO A 294 -8.44 -24.05 2.32
CA PRO A 294 -7.63 -22.87 2.10
C PRO A 294 -6.38 -23.16 1.26
N LEU A 295 -5.71 -24.30 1.49
CA LEU A 295 -4.46 -24.61 0.80
C LEU A 295 -4.69 -24.92 -0.68
N THR A 296 -5.66 -25.77 -1.00
CA THR A 296 -5.97 -26.10 -2.39
C THR A 296 -6.48 -24.87 -3.14
N ARG A 297 -7.38 -24.09 -2.53
CA ARG A 297 -7.96 -22.92 -3.20
C ARG A 297 -6.95 -21.79 -3.38
N LEU A 298 -6.01 -21.57 -2.44
CA LEU A 298 -4.86 -20.69 -2.66
C LEU A 298 -3.99 -21.18 -3.83
N GLY A 299 -3.74 -22.49 -3.92
CA GLY A 299 -3.03 -23.08 -5.05
C GLY A 299 -3.74 -22.85 -6.39
N ARG A 300 -5.08 -22.96 -6.41
CA ARG A 300 -5.91 -22.66 -7.59
C ARG A 300 -5.85 -21.17 -7.96
N MET A 301 -5.93 -20.27 -6.99
CA MET A 301 -5.79 -18.82 -7.22
C MET A 301 -4.42 -18.48 -7.81
N TYR A 302 -3.34 -19.08 -7.29
CA TYR A 302 -2.00 -18.89 -7.84
C TYR A 302 -1.89 -19.39 -9.29
N LYS A 303 -2.37 -20.62 -9.55
CA LYS A 303 -2.40 -21.19 -10.91
C LYS A 303 -3.21 -20.32 -11.86
N PHE A 304 -4.38 -19.87 -11.43
CA PHE A 304 -5.25 -18.98 -12.21
C PHE A 304 -4.54 -17.67 -12.53
N ARG A 305 -3.82 -17.09 -11.57
CA ARG A 305 -3.06 -15.86 -11.80
C ARG A 305 -1.95 -16.05 -12.85
N LEU A 306 -1.25 -17.18 -12.85
CA LEU A 306 -0.25 -17.47 -13.90
C LEU A 306 -0.90 -17.54 -15.28
N GLN A 307 -2.04 -18.23 -15.40
CA GLN A 307 -2.80 -18.33 -16.64
C GLN A 307 -3.33 -16.97 -17.10
N GLU A 308 -3.88 -16.17 -16.18
CA GLU A 308 -4.35 -14.82 -16.46
C GLU A 308 -3.22 -13.91 -16.94
N MET A 309 -2.03 -13.97 -16.34
CA MET A 309 -0.88 -13.20 -16.80
C MET A 309 -0.49 -13.57 -18.23
N GLN A 310 -0.50 -14.86 -18.57
CA GLN A 310 -0.23 -15.30 -19.94
C GLN A 310 -1.26 -14.73 -20.92
N VAL A 311 -2.56 -14.87 -20.62
CA VAL A 311 -3.64 -14.32 -21.46
C VAL A 311 -3.51 -12.79 -21.61
N GLN A 312 -3.16 -12.08 -20.55
CA GLN A 312 -2.97 -10.62 -20.61
C GLN A 312 -1.73 -10.23 -21.44
N THR A 313 -0.62 -10.97 -21.33
CA THR A 313 0.57 -10.70 -22.16
C THR A 313 0.34 -11.01 -23.65
N GLU A 314 -0.47 -12.02 -23.95
CA GLU A 314 -0.86 -12.37 -25.33
C GLU A 314 -1.89 -11.38 -25.90
N GLY A 315 -2.85 -10.94 -25.07
CA GLY A 315 -3.92 -10.02 -25.46
C GLY A 315 -3.49 -8.55 -25.56
N PHE A 316 -2.41 -8.16 -24.89
CA PHE A 316 -1.89 -6.79 -24.87
C PHE A 316 -0.39 -6.75 -25.21
N PRO A 317 0.02 -7.17 -26.42
CA PRO A 317 1.43 -7.30 -26.78
C PRO A 317 2.20 -5.97 -26.72
N GLN A 318 1.53 -4.83 -26.91
CA GLN A 318 2.12 -3.50 -26.78
C GLN A 318 2.50 -3.11 -25.33
N ASP A 319 1.89 -3.76 -24.34
CA ASP A 319 2.14 -3.50 -22.92
C ASP A 319 3.04 -4.58 -22.28
N THR A 320 3.44 -5.59 -23.05
CA THR A 320 4.22 -6.74 -22.56
C THR A 320 5.70 -6.41 -22.47
N LEU A 321 6.31 -6.78 -21.33
CA LEU A 321 7.73 -6.62 -21.03
C LEU A 321 8.39 -7.99 -21.01
N THR A 322 9.35 -8.20 -21.91
CA THR A 322 9.90 -9.53 -22.25
C THR A 322 11.17 -9.88 -21.49
N SER A 323 11.83 -8.90 -20.88
CA SER A 323 13.08 -9.12 -20.14
C SER A 323 13.12 -8.39 -18.79
N PRO A 324 13.90 -8.89 -17.81
CA PRO A 324 14.08 -8.19 -16.53
C PRO A 324 14.59 -6.75 -16.66
N LEU A 325 15.41 -6.46 -17.68
CA LEU A 325 15.90 -5.10 -17.93
C LEU A 325 14.78 -4.17 -18.41
N GLU A 326 13.88 -4.66 -19.27
CA GLU A 326 12.68 -3.91 -19.67
C GLU A 326 11.74 -3.66 -18.49
N GLN A 327 11.56 -4.65 -17.61
CA GLN A 327 10.70 -4.53 -16.42
C GLN A 327 11.24 -3.51 -15.41
N ILE A 328 12.54 -3.54 -15.12
CA ILE A 328 13.21 -2.54 -14.28
C ILE A 328 13.20 -1.17 -14.97
N GLY A 329 13.44 -1.14 -16.29
CA GLY A 329 13.40 0.08 -17.10
C GLY A 329 12.04 0.77 -17.06
N ALA A 330 10.95 0.00 -17.17
CA ALA A 330 9.58 0.50 -17.05
C ALA A 330 9.33 1.10 -15.67
N ALA A 331 9.72 0.40 -14.59
CA ALA A 331 9.61 0.94 -13.23
C ALA A 331 10.39 2.26 -13.09
N ALA A 332 11.59 2.36 -13.66
CA ALA A 332 12.38 3.58 -13.67
C ALA A 332 11.70 4.72 -14.45
N VAL A 333 11.10 4.43 -15.61
CA VAL A 333 10.32 5.42 -16.38
C VAL A 333 9.16 5.97 -15.55
N HIS A 334 8.42 5.10 -14.85
CA HIS A 334 7.35 5.52 -13.94
C HIS A 334 7.86 6.41 -12.81
N VAL A 335 8.95 6.02 -12.15
CA VAL A 335 9.49 6.76 -11.00
C VAL A 335 10.12 8.10 -11.39
N PHE A 336 10.81 8.19 -12.53
CA PHE A 336 11.64 9.34 -12.88
C PHE A 336 11.07 10.23 -13.98
N SER A 337 10.06 9.76 -14.72
CA SER A 337 9.47 10.47 -15.87
C SER A 337 7.93 10.55 -15.83
N SER A 338 7.21 9.45 -16.09
CA SER A 338 5.75 9.51 -16.35
C SER A 338 4.93 9.89 -15.13
N ASP A 339 5.27 9.32 -13.96
CA ASP A 339 4.55 9.53 -12.69
C ASP A 339 5.42 10.21 -11.62
N ALA A 340 6.49 10.87 -12.07
CA ALA A 340 7.48 11.47 -11.21
C ALA A 340 7.00 12.75 -10.52
N ALA A 341 7.77 13.19 -9.51
CA ALA A 341 7.51 14.40 -8.75
C ALA A 341 7.47 15.67 -9.62
N PHE A 342 8.43 15.80 -10.55
CA PHE A 342 8.54 16.94 -11.46
C PHE A 342 8.39 16.49 -12.92
N ARG A 343 7.59 17.22 -13.71
CA ARG A 343 7.20 16.83 -15.09
C ARG A 343 7.45 17.93 -16.14
N PHE A 344 8.63 18.54 -16.13
CA PHE A 344 9.06 19.52 -17.14
C PHE A 344 10.23 18.97 -17.98
N PRO A 345 10.55 19.55 -19.16
CA PRO A 345 11.67 19.09 -19.98
C PRO A 345 12.99 19.07 -19.19
N GLY A 346 13.65 17.90 -19.13
CA GLY A 346 14.88 17.71 -18.35
C GLY A 346 14.69 17.36 -16.87
N ALA A 347 13.45 17.32 -16.36
CA ALA A 347 13.17 17.00 -14.95
C ALA A 347 13.65 15.61 -14.52
N VAL A 348 13.86 14.68 -15.45
CA VAL A 348 14.38 13.32 -15.17
C VAL A 348 15.70 13.36 -14.38
N LEU A 349 16.62 14.27 -14.74
CA LEU A 349 17.89 14.41 -14.02
C LEU A 349 17.69 14.93 -12.60
N LEU A 350 16.77 15.89 -12.41
CA LEU A 350 16.42 16.42 -11.10
C LEU A 350 15.75 15.34 -10.23
N ASN A 351 14.75 14.64 -10.77
CA ASN A 351 14.08 13.52 -10.11
C ASN A 351 15.09 12.44 -9.69
N GLY A 352 15.97 12.05 -10.61
CA GLY A 352 17.02 11.06 -10.37
C GLY A 352 17.98 11.50 -9.26
N ALA A 353 18.51 12.72 -9.33
CA ALA A 353 19.43 13.24 -8.32
C ALA A 353 18.80 13.34 -6.92
N LEU A 354 17.59 13.93 -6.82
CA LEU A 354 16.89 14.05 -5.54
C LEU A 354 16.50 12.69 -4.97
N THR A 355 16.00 11.78 -5.82
CA THR A 355 15.67 10.41 -5.40
C THR A 355 16.91 9.67 -4.92
N ALA A 356 18.05 9.79 -5.61
CA ALA A 356 19.30 9.15 -5.20
C ALA A 356 19.79 9.66 -3.84
N VAL A 357 19.75 10.98 -3.61
CA VAL A 357 20.08 11.55 -2.29
C VAL A 357 19.14 11.03 -1.21
N GLY A 358 17.82 11.04 -1.46
CA GLY A 358 16.84 10.53 -0.50
C GLY A 358 16.97 9.04 -0.23
N ALA A 359 17.24 8.24 -1.26
CA ALA A 359 17.52 6.81 -1.13
C ALA A 359 18.78 6.56 -0.30
N ALA A 360 19.86 7.34 -0.53
CA ALA A 360 21.06 7.27 0.28
C ALA A 360 20.76 7.60 1.76
N VAL A 361 19.90 8.58 2.04
CA VAL A 361 19.45 8.91 3.41
C VAL A 361 18.63 7.78 4.03
N LEU A 362 17.74 7.17 3.25
CA LEU A 362 16.88 6.07 3.68
C LEU A 362 17.67 4.79 3.95
N LEU A 363 18.72 4.52 3.18
CA LEU A 363 19.60 3.36 3.33
C LEU A 363 20.71 3.57 4.36
N ARG A 364 21.04 4.83 4.68
CA ARG A 364 22.05 5.17 5.67
C ARG A 364 21.68 4.57 7.03
N GLY A 365 22.65 3.94 7.69
CA GLY A 365 22.48 3.35 9.03
C GLY A 365 21.88 1.94 9.06
N LEU A 366 21.50 1.38 7.90
CA LEU A 366 21.05 -0.02 7.83
C LEU A 366 22.19 -1.03 8.05
N PHE A 367 23.44 -0.69 7.75
CA PHE A 367 24.59 -1.61 7.82
C PHE A 367 25.58 -1.27 8.94
N GLY A 368 25.15 -0.53 9.95
CA GLY A 368 26.00 -0.23 11.10
C GLY A 368 25.49 0.97 11.89
N ARG A 369 25.52 0.83 13.22
CA ARG A 369 25.16 1.93 14.13
C ARG A 369 26.23 3.01 14.03
N LYS A 370 25.90 4.17 13.47
CA LYS A 370 26.72 5.37 13.71
C LYS A 370 26.49 5.83 15.15
N ALA A 371 27.55 6.28 15.81
CA ALA A 371 27.44 6.92 17.12
C ALA A 371 26.43 8.08 17.03
N GLY A 372 25.44 8.10 17.94
CA GLY A 372 24.40 9.12 17.99
C GLY A 372 23.09 8.84 17.22
N GLU A 373 23.00 7.74 16.46
CA GLU A 373 21.76 7.42 15.74
C GLU A 373 20.64 6.92 16.69
N SER A 374 19.45 7.54 16.59
CA SER A 374 18.31 7.16 17.41
C SER A 374 17.72 5.81 16.96
N ALA A 375 17.44 4.92 17.92
CA ALA A 375 16.75 3.64 17.66
C ALA A 375 15.39 3.83 16.96
N ALA A 376 14.73 4.98 17.19
CA ALA A 376 13.48 5.32 16.53
C ALA A 376 13.64 5.53 15.02
N ALA A 377 14.70 6.21 14.58
CA ALA A 377 14.96 6.44 13.16
C ALA A 377 15.29 5.13 12.42
N LEU A 378 16.12 4.28 13.04
CA LEU A 378 16.42 2.95 12.50
C LEU A 378 15.16 2.09 12.35
N ALA A 379 14.29 2.07 13.38
CA ALA A 379 13.02 1.35 13.31
C ALA A 379 12.14 1.82 12.15
N VAL A 380 12.08 3.14 11.90
CA VAL A 380 11.32 3.70 10.76
C VAL A 380 11.87 3.18 9.44
N ARG A 381 13.19 3.24 9.22
CA ARG A 381 13.82 2.77 7.98
C ARG A 381 13.60 1.27 7.77
N LEU A 382 13.85 0.45 8.79
CA LEU A 382 13.68 -1.00 8.72
C LEU A 382 12.23 -1.41 8.49
N GLY A 383 11.28 -0.81 9.19
CA GLY A 383 9.87 -1.14 9.00
C GLY A 383 9.35 -0.70 7.64
N LEU A 384 9.77 0.48 7.16
CA LEU A 384 9.36 1.02 5.87
C LEU A 384 9.95 0.23 4.69
N LEU A 385 11.27 0.02 4.68
CA LEU A 385 11.94 -0.75 3.63
C LEU A 385 11.62 -2.23 3.72
N GLY A 386 11.49 -2.76 4.93
CA GLY A 386 11.08 -4.15 5.16
C GLY A 386 9.73 -4.42 4.53
N VAL A 387 8.73 -3.57 4.77
CA VAL A 387 7.36 -3.78 4.27
C VAL A 387 7.19 -3.37 2.81
N LEU A 388 7.70 -2.21 2.39
CA LEU A 388 7.52 -1.73 1.00
C LEU A 388 8.51 -2.36 0.01
N GLY A 389 9.71 -2.74 0.45
CA GLY A 389 10.76 -3.27 -0.42
C GLY A 389 10.34 -4.48 -1.25
N PRO A 390 9.74 -5.53 -0.65
CA PRO A 390 9.22 -6.68 -1.38
C PRO A 390 8.16 -6.33 -2.43
N LEU A 391 7.31 -5.35 -2.14
CA LEU A 391 6.27 -4.87 -3.07
C LEU A 391 6.88 -4.08 -4.25
N VAL A 392 7.88 -3.25 -3.97
CA VAL A 392 8.66 -2.56 -5.01
C VAL A 392 9.38 -3.58 -5.88
N ALA A 393 10.05 -4.57 -5.28
CA ALA A 393 10.72 -5.63 -6.01
C ALA A 393 9.74 -6.39 -6.92
N ALA A 394 8.58 -6.80 -6.38
CA ALA A 394 7.57 -7.50 -7.18
C ALA A 394 7.07 -6.66 -8.38
N ALA A 395 6.90 -5.34 -8.20
CA ALA A 395 6.52 -4.45 -9.30
C ALA A 395 7.61 -4.32 -10.38
N CYS A 396 8.89 -4.32 -9.99
CA CYS A 396 10.03 -4.29 -10.92
C CYS A 396 10.19 -5.56 -11.77
N PHE A 397 9.44 -6.63 -11.47
CA PHE A 397 9.42 -7.88 -12.23
C PHE A 397 8.03 -8.19 -12.82
N SER A 398 7.17 -7.17 -12.94
CA SER A 398 5.86 -7.34 -13.57
C SER A 398 6.01 -7.50 -15.08
N PRO A 399 5.36 -8.49 -15.72
CA PRO A 399 5.47 -8.72 -17.17
C PRO A 399 4.64 -7.74 -18.01
N LEU A 400 3.86 -6.86 -17.37
CA LEU A 400 2.98 -5.90 -18.04
C LEU A 400 3.26 -4.48 -17.55
N ASN A 401 3.35 -3.54 -18.47
CA ASN A 401 3.59 -2.13 -18.22
C ASN A 401 2.31 -1.35 -17.87
N TRP A 402 1.52 -1.88 -16.93
CA TRP A 402 0.31 -1.21 -16.48
C TRP A 402 0.62 -0.28 -15.32
N GLY A 403 0.30 1.01 -15.47
CA GLY A 403 0.65 2.05 -14.49
C GLY A 403 0.30 1.69 -13.03
N ARG A 404 -0.86 1.04 -12.80
CA ARG A 404 -1.30 0.61 -11.45
C ARG A 404 -0.37 -0.41 -10.76
N TYR A 405 0.48 -1.12 -11.51
CA TYR A 405 1.44 -2.07 -10.94
C TYR A 405 2.64 -1.38 -10.28
N TYR A 406 2.91 -0.13 -10.64
CA TYR A 406 4.05 0.64 -10.13
C TYR A 406 3.72 1.52 -8.90
N LEU A 407 2.60 1.26 -8.22
CA LEU A 407 2.11 2.09 -7.10
C LEU A 407 3.18 2.26 -6.01
N PHE A 408 3.78 1.16 -5.56
CA PHE A 408 4.80 1.21 -4.50
C PHE A 408 6.14 1.78 -4.97
N PRO A 409 6.68 1.42 -6.15
CA PRO A 409 7.87 2.09 -6.71
C PRO A 409 7.71 3.61 -6.79
N VAL A 410 6.59 4.10 -7.37
CA VAL A 410 6.33 5.53 -7.53
C VAL A 410 6.23 6.22 -6.17
N LEU A 411 5.48 5.65 -5.22
CA LEU A 411 5.36 6.23 -3.89
C LEU A 411 6.69 6.29 -3.13
N LEU A 412 7.51 5.24 -3.22
CA LEU A 412 8.84 5.23 -2.63
C LEU A 412 9.75 6.28 -3.31
N GLY A 413 9.64 6.42 -4.62
CA GLY A 413 10.33 7.46 -5.40
C GLY A 413 9.96 8.88 -4.98
N LEU A 414 8.67 9.18 -4.81
CA LEU A 414 8.18 10.48 -4.32
C LEU A 414 8.71 10.76 -2.91
N MET A 415 8.69 9.76 -2.02
CA MET A 415 9.23 9.91 -0.67
C MET A 415 10.74 10.16 -0.69
N CYS A 416 11.51 9.40 -1.46
CA CYS A 416 12.95 9.64 -1.64
C CYS A 416 13.20 11.04 -2.23
N THR A 417 12.43 11.49 -3.22
CA THR A 417 12.55 12.85 -3.77
C THR A 417 12.33 13.91 -2.69
N ALA A 418 11.31 13.76 -1.85
CA ALA A 418 11.04 14.69 -0.74
C ALA A 418 12.17 14.70 0.31
N LEU A 419 12.73 13.54 0.65
CA LEU A 419 13.89 13.42 1.55
C LEU A 419 15.14 14.09 0.96
N GLY A 420 15.38 13.92 -0.34
CA GLY A 420 16.46 14.55 -1.08
C GLY A 420 16.32 16.07 -1.12
N LEU A 421 15.11 16.57 -1.38
CA LEU A 421 14.81 18.00 -1.37
C LEU A 421 15.08 18.62 0.00
N HIS A 422 14.64 17.96 1.07
CA HIS A 422 14.94 18.41 2.43
C HIS A 422 16.46 18.51 2.68
N HIS A 423 17.23 17.47 2.32
CA HIS A 423 18.68 17.47 2.52
C HIS A 423 19.41 18.55 1.72
N LEU A 424 18.98 18.77 0.48
CA LEU A 424 19.54 19.83 -0.38
C LEU A 424 19.30 21.21 0.24
N LEU A 425 18.07 21.47 0.72
CA LEU A 425 17.72 22.75 1.35
C LEU A 425 18.48 22.98 2.65
N GLU A 426 18.65 21.95 3.48
CA GLU A 426 19.47 22.07 4.69
C GLU A 426 20.94 22.36 4.38
N TRP A 427 21.50 21.70 3.36
CA TRP A 427 22.87 21.92 2.92
C TRP A 427 23.07 23.34 2.38
N ALA A 428 22.15 23.83 1.55
CA ALA A 428 22.21 25.18 1.01
C ALA A 428 22.11 26.24 2.13
N ALA A 429 21.19 26.04 3.08
CA ALA A 429 21.03 26.92 4.23
C ALA A 429 22.24 26.94 5.17
N ALA A 430 23.03 25.87 5.20
CA ALA A 430 24.28 25.82 5.96
C ALA A 430 25.44 26.57 5.29
N ARG A 431 25.47 26.61 3.95
CA ARG A 431 26.51 27.33 3.17
C ARG A 431 26.26 28.83 2.99
N ALA A 432 25.01 29.27 3.15
CA ALA A 432 24.64 30.68 3.10
C ALA A 432 25.01 31.44 4.40
N ARG A 433 25.64 30.76 5.36
CA ARG A 433 26.22 31.32 6.60
C ARG A 433 27.73 31.31 6.46
#